data_AF-G4TKS0-F1
#
_entry.id   AF-G4TKS0-F1
#
_cell.length_a   1.000
_cell.length_b   1.000
_cell.length_c   1.000
_cell.angle_alpha   90.00
_cell.angle_beta   90.00
_cell.angle_gamma   90.00
#
_symmetry.space_group_name_H-M   'P 1'
#
loop_
_entity.id
_entity.type
_entity.pdbx_description
1 polymer ?
#
loop_
_entity_poly.entity_id
_entity_poly.type
_entity_poly.pdbx_seq_one_letter_code
_entity_poly.pdbx_strand_id
1 'polypeptide(L)'
;MRFGFFAILFAASALLVSATPVPRIDHQVAHTQQQALADHHLQQAETHLGHAETHATHIDQAESIGNYHLAAAHQGHYDYHMGEADRHTTLHLHHQAQADYHARFIHHRSIDELD
;
A
#
# COMPACT_ATOMS: atom_id res chain seq x y z
N MET A 1 21.19 -38.45 54.55
CA MET A 1 19.86 -37.84 54.79
C MET A 1 20.00 -36.33 54.70
N ARG A 2 19.37 -35.72 53.69
CA ARG A 2 18.71 -34.40 53.72
C ARG A 2 18.23 -34.11 52.31
N PHE A 3 17.11 -34.76 51.99
CA PHE A 3 16.18 -34.30 50.96
C PHE A 3 15.57 -32.98 51.43
N GLY A 4 15.34 -32.06 50.50
CA GLY A 4 14.39 -30.96 50.71
C GLY A 4 14.92 -29.56 50.41
N PHE A 5 15.20 -29.28 49.13
CA PHE A 5 15.25 -27.91 48.61
C PHE A 5 14.79 -27.84 47.13
N PHE A 6 13.85 -28.72 46.73
CA PHE A 6 13.41 -28.85 45.33
C PHE A 6 11.90 -28.63 45.13
N ALA A 7 11.23 -27.80 45.93
CA ALA A 7 9.77 -27.71 45.88
C ALA A 7 9.14 -26.32 46.01
N ILE A 8 9.78 -25.22 45.58
CA ILE A 8 9.12 -23.89 45.62
C ILE A 8 9.33 -23.02 44.36
N LEU A 9 9.83 -23.52 43.22
CA LEU A 9 10.06 -22.63 42.05
C LEU A 9 9.57 -23.14 40.69
N PHE A 10 8.71 -24.16 40.64
CA PHE A 10 8.23 -24.69 39.36
C PHE A 10 6.73 -25.03 39.33
N ALA A 11 5.91 -24.27 40.07
CA ALA A 11 4.45 -24.47 40.09
C ALA A 11 3.65 -23.15 40.02
N ALA A 12 4.19 -22.10 39.38
CA ALA A 12 3.48 -20.83 39.21
C ALA A 12 3.70 -20.16 37.84
N SER A 13 4.16 -20.90 36.83
CA SER A 13 4.38 -20.35 35.47
C SER A 13 3.33 -20.81 34.45
N ALA A 14 2.37 -21.62 34.88
CA ALA A 14 1.20 -21.93 34.07
C ALA A 14 0.05 -21.05 34.57
N LEU A 15 -0.67 -20.40 33.63
CA LEU A 15 -1.84 -19.53 33.86
C LEU A 15 -1.57 -18.03 34.02
N LEU A 16 -0.64 -17.48 33.23
CA LEU A 16 -0.91 -16.20 32.59
C LEU A 16 -0.81 -16.41 31.09
N VAL A 17 -1.73 -17.23 30.56
CA VAL A 17 -2.14 -17.14 29.16
C VAL A 17 -2.66 -15.72 29.03
N SER A 18 -1.85 -14.82 28.47
CA SER A 18 -2.27 -13.47 28.18
C SER A 18 -3.48 -13.58 27.26
N ALA A 19 -4.67 -13.37 27.83
CA ALA A 19 -5.90 -13.12 27.11
C ALA A 19 -5.82 -11.74 26.45
N THR A 20 -4.71 -11.43 25.78
CA THR A 20 -4.70 -10.35 24.80
C THR A 20 -5.64 -10.80 23.72
N PRO A 21 -6.80 -10.13 23.52
CA PRO A 21 -7.71 -10.50 22.46
C PRO A 21 -6.90 -10.54 21.16
N VAL A 22 -7.04 -11.63 20.40
CA VAL A 22 -6.49 -11.70 19.05
C VAL A 22 -7.02 -10.47 18.32
N PRO A 23 -6.16 -9.60 17.79
CA PRO A 23 -6.61 -8.39 17.12
C PRO A 23 -7.53 -8.82 15.97
N ARG A 24 -8.82 -8.51 16.09
CA ARG A 24 -9.77 -8.73 15.01
C ARG A 24 -9.51 -7.65 13.99
N ILE A 25 -9.23 -8.06 12.76
CA ILE A 25 -9.11 -7.14 11.64
C ILE A 25 -10.50 -6.58 11.39
N ASP A 26 -10.63 -5.26 11.50
CA ASP A 26 -11.81 -4.56 11.00
C ASP A 26 -11.69 -4.46 9.48
N HIS A 27 -12.39 -5.36 8.78
CA HIS A 27 -12.35 -5.40 7.31
C HIS A 27 -12.95 -4.15 6.66
N GLN A 28 -13.86 -3.43 7.34
CA GLN A 28 -14.42 -2.18 6.82
C GLN A 28 -13.38 -1.06 6.86
N VAL A 29 -12.67 -0.93 7.98
CA VAL A 29 -11.60 0.06 8.14
C VAL A 29 -10.46 -0.27 7.19
N ALA A 30 -10.05 -1.54 7.10
CA ALA A 30 -8.99 -1.98 6.21
C ALA A 30 -9.34 -1.74 4.73
N HIS A 31 -10.56 -2.08 4.28
CA HIS A 31 -11.02 -1.77 2.93
C HIS A 31 -10.93 -0.27 2.64
N THR A 32 -11.49 0.57 3.53
CA THR A 32 -11.51 2.03 3.34
C THR A 32 -10.10 2.61 3.24
N GLN A 33 -9.17 2.13 4.07
CA GLN A 33 -7.78 2.54 4.02
C GLN A 33 -7.11 2.15 2.70
N GLN A 34 -7.31 0.90 2.25
CA GLN A 34 -6.71 0.41 1.02
C GLN A 34 -7.27 1.12 -0.21
N GLN A 35 -8.58 1.41 -0.23
CA GLN A 35 -9.20 2.18 -1.31
C GLN A 35 -8.62 3.60 -1.37
N ALA A 36 -8.46 4.27 -0.23
CA ALA A 36 -7.86 5.61 -0.21
C ALA A 36 -6.41 5.63 -0.70
N LEU A 37 -5.63 4.57 -0.41
CA LEU A 37 -4.27 4.42 -0.94
C LEU A 37 -4.27 4.14 -2.46
N ALA A 38 -5.20 3.33 -2.95
CA ALA A 38 -5.38 3.08 -4.37
C ALA A 38 -5.70 4.38 -5.12
N ASP A 39 -6.65 5.16 -4.61
CA ASP A 39 -7.07 6.44 -5.22
C ASP A 39 -5.92 7.46 -5.18
N HIS A 40 -5.19 7.54 -4.06
CA HIS A 40 -4.02 8.41 -3.94
C HIS A 40 -2.96 8.09 -4.98
N HIS A 41 -2.63 6.82 -5.19
CA HIS A 41 -1.64 6.43 -6.18
C HIS A 41 -2.13 6.60 -7.61
N LEU A 42 -3.43 6.45 -7.87
CA LEU A 42 -3.99 6.80 -9.18
C LEU A 42 -3.80 8.30 -9.47
N GLN A 43 -4.12 9.16 -8.51
CA GLN A 43 -3.93 10.61 -8.64
C GLN A 43 -2.45 10.98 -8.88
N GLN A 44 -1.51 10.30 -8.20
CA GLN A 44 -0.08 10.51 -8.44
C GLN A 44 0.34 10.07 -9.85
N ALA A 45 -0.16 8.93 -10.34
CA ALA A 45 0.11 8.46 -11.70
C ALA A 45 -0.39 9.48 -12.75
N GLU A 46 -1.61 9.99 -12.60
CA GLU A 46 -2.18 11.02 -13.46
C GLU A 46 -1.35 12.31 -13.45
N THR A 47 -0.89 12.73 -12.26
CA THR A 47 -0.02 13.91 -12.12
C THR A 47 1.30 13.73 -12.89
N HIS A 48 1.92 12.56 -12.77
CA HIS A 48 3.15 12.24 -13.49
C HIS A 48 2.94 12.16 -15.00
N LEU A 49 1.82 11.60 -15.47
CA LEU A 49 1.47 11.63 -16.90
C LEU A 49 1.32 13.05 -17.42
N GLY A 50 0.68 13.96 -16.67
CA GLY A 50 0.58 15.37 -17.05
C GLY A 50 1.94 16.08 -17.13
N HIS A 51 2.85 15.78 -16.20
CA HIS A 51 4.22 16.28 -16.29
C HIS A 51 4.98 15.70 -17.50
N ALA A 52 4.82 14.40 -17.78
CA ALA A 52 5.41 13.77 -18.96
C ALA A 52 4.92 14.43 -20.25
N GLU A 53 3.61 14.67 -20.39
CA GLU A 53 3.04 15.38 -21.55
C GLU A 53 3.63 16.79 -21.72
N THR A 54 3.81 17.52 -20.62
CA THR A 54 4.47 18.82 -20.64
C THR A 54 5.91 18.72 -21.16
N HIS A 55 6.66 17.71 -20.72
CA HIS A 55 8.02 17.48 -21.23
C HIS A 55 8.04 17.05 -22.69
N ALA A 56 7.12 16.20 -23.13
CA ALA A 56 6.97 15.82 -24.54
C ALA A 56 6.76 17.05 -25.43
N THR A 57 5.89 17.97 -25.01
CA THR A 57 5.68 19.25 -25.70
C THR A 57 6.96 20.07 -25.81
N HIS A 58 7.77 20.13 -24.74
CA HIS A 58 9.04 20.85 -24.77
C HIS A 58 10.12 20.17 -25.62
N ILE A 59 10.09 18.83 -25.74
CA ILE A 59 10.95 18.07 -26.66
C ILE A 59 10.64 18.50 -28.09
N ASP A 60 9.37 18.42 -28.51
CA ASP A 60 8.94 18.81 -29.86
C ASP A 60 9.33 20.25 -30.20
N GLN A 61 9.13 21.18 -29.25
CA GLN A 61 9.52 22.57 -29.40
C GLN A 61 11.05 22.72 -29.57
N ALA A 62 11.84 22.05 -28.73
CA ALA A 62 13.30 22.12 -28.79
C ALA A 62 13.84 21.52 -30.10
N GLU A 63 13.28 20.40 -30.57
CA GLU A 63 13.64 19.78 -31.85
C GLU A 63 13.28 20.69 -33.03
N SER A 64 12.12 21.35 -32.99
CA SER A 64 11.67 22.25 -34.07
C SER A 64 12.62 23.43 -34.32
N ILE A 65 13.34 23.88 -33.28
CA ILE A 65 14.35 24.95 -33.37
C ILE A 65 15.79 24.41 -33.48
N GLY A 66 15.97 23.09 -33.61
CA GLY A 66 17.28 22.44 -33.75
C GLY A 66 18.10 22.37 -32.47
N ASN A 67 17.49 22.59 -31.30
CA ASN A 67 18.18 22.53 -30.01
C ASN A 67 18.11 21.12 -29.39
N TYR A 68 18.87 20.20 -29.96
CA TYR A 68 18.88 18.78 -29.55
C TYR A 68 19.40 18.55 -28.12
N HIS A 69 20.24 19.44 -27.58
CA HIS A 69 20.69 19.32 -26.20
C HIS A 69 19.56 19.57 -25.21
N LEU A 70 18.72 20.59 -25.47
CA LEU A 70 17.53 20.87 -24.68
C LEU A 70 16.48 19.75 -24.82
N ALA A 71 16.29 19.23 -26.04
CA ALA A 71 15.41 18.08 -26.29
C ALA A 71 15.85 16.86 -25.45
N ALA A 72 17.14 16.52 -25.46
CA ALA A 72 17.66 15.41 -24.66
C ALA A 72 17.49 15.61 -23.14
N ALA A 73 17.62 16.85 -22.65
CA ALA A 73 17.35 17.16 -21.25
C ALA A 73 15.87 16.92 -20.89
N HIS A 74 14.94 17.36 -21.74
CA HIS A 74 13.51 17.09 -21.53
C HIS A 74 13.14 15.62 -21.72
N GLN A 75 13.82 14.88 -22.60
CA GLN A 75 13.65 13.43 -22.72
C GLN A 75 13.95 12.72 -21.40
N GLY A 76 15.04 13.08 -20.71
CA GLY A 76 15.36 12.50 -19.40
C GLY A 76 14.28 12.76 -18.35
N HIS A 77 13.64 13.94 -18.37
CA HIS A 77 12.52 14.25 -17.47
C HIS A 77 11.22 13.54 -17.87
N TYR A 78 10.95 13.41 -19.17
CA TYR A 78 9.84 12.60 -19.68
C TYR A 78 9.95 11.15 -19.20
N ASP A 79 11.12 10.53 -19.41
CA ASP A 79 11.38 9.14 -19.03
C ASP A 79 11.22 8.94 -17.50
N TYR A 80 11.71 9.90 -16.70
CA TYR A 80 11.52 9.89 -15.25
C TYR A 80 10.04 9.89 -14.86
N HIS A 81 9.24 10.78 -15.45
CA HIS A 81 7.82 10.86 -15.10
C HIS A 81 7.02 9.66 -15.60
N MET A 82 7.37 9.09 -16.76
CA MET A 82 6.77 7.83 -17.22
C MET A 82 7.09 6.68 -16.24
N GLY A 83 8.34 6.59 -15.76
CA GLY A 83 8.71 5.58 -14.75
C GLY A 83 7.96 5.73 -13.43
N GLU A 84 7.77 6.96 -12.95
CA GLU A 84 6.98 7.20 -11.73
C GLU A 84 5.48 6.95 -11.93
N ALA A 85 4.93 7.27 -13.12
CA ALA A 85 3.55 6.93 -13.46
C ALA A 85 3.33 5.41 -13.41
N ASP A 86 4.20 4.62 -14.05
CA ASP A 86 4.12 3.14 -14.02
C ASP A 86 4.21 2.57 -12.60
N ARG A 87 5.11 3.13 -11.79
CA ARG A 87 5.26 2.77 -10.37
C ARG A 87 3.96 3.04 -9.62
N HIS A 88 3.38 4.21 -9.79
CA HIS A 88 2.15 4.60 -9.10
C HIS A 88 0.94 3.79 -9.58
N THR A 89 0.85 3.48 -10.87
CA THR A 89 -0.16 2.54 -11.39
C THR A 89 -0.02 1.16 -10.77
N THR A 90 1.21 0.65 -10.62
CA THR A 90 1.45 -0.64 -9.95
C THR A 90 1.01 -0.64 -8.49
N LEU A 91 1.30 0.45 -7.76
CA LEU A 91 0.86 0.61 -6.37
C LEU A 91 -0.66 0.75 -6.26
N HIS A 92 -1.29 1.50 -7.15
CA HIS A 92 -2.74 1.59 -7.25
C HIS A 92 -3.37 0.20 -7.38
N LEU A 93 -2.90 -0.61 -8.34
CA LEU A 93 -3.39 -1.97 -8.55
C LEU A 93 -3.19 -2.88 -7.34
N HIS A 94 -2.04 -2.74 -6.66
CA HIS A 94 -1.77 -3.48 -5.44
C HIS A 94 -2.77 -3.16 -4.32
N HIS A 95 -3.00 -1.88 -4.06
CA HIS A 95 -3.93 -1.42 -3.02
C HIS A 95 -5.38 -1.72 -3.39
N GLN A 96 -5.76 -1.60 -4.66
CA GLN A 96 -7.09 -1.98 -5.14
C GLN A 96 -7.35 -3.47 -4.91
N ALA A 97 -6.39 -4.34 -5.23
CA ALA A 97 -6.52 -5.77 -4.96
C ALA A 97 -6.67 -6.09 -3.46
N GLN A 98 -6.02 -5.32 -2.58
CA GLN A 98 -6.20 -5.44 -1.14
C GLN A 98 -7.56 -4.93 -0.67
N ALA A 99 -8.06 -3.83 -1.22
CA ALA A 99 -9.41 -3.35 -0.97
C ALA A 99 -10.43 -4.42 -1.37
N ASP A 100 -10.31 -4.98 -2.57
CA ASP A 100 -11.18 -6.05 -3.08
C ASP A 100 -11.13 -7.32 -2.21
N TYR A 101 -9.97 -7.63 -1.62
CA TYR A 101 -9.85 -8.71 -0.64
C TYR A 101 -10.70 -8.42 0.61
N HIS A 102 -10.57 -7.24 1.20
CA HIS A 102 -11.33 -6.87 2.40
C HIS A 102 -12.84 -6.75 2.13
N ALA A 103 -13.24 -6.28 0.95
CA ALA A 103 -14.64 -6.19 0.52
C ALA A 103 -15.39 -7.52 0.65
N ARG A 104 -14.71 -8.64 0.38
CA ARG A 104 -15.30 -10.00 0.47
C ARG A 104 -15.77 -10.35 1.88
N PHE A 105 -15.11 -9.84 2.91
CA PHE A 105 -15.42 -10.15 4.31
C PHE A 105 -16.45 -9.20 4.93
N ILE A 106 -16.60 -7.99 4.37
CA ILE A 106 -17.63 -7.03 4.80
C ILE A 106 -19.03 -7.61 4.56
N HIS A 107 -19.22 -8.33 3.46
CA HIS A 107 -20.51 -8.93 3.09
C HIS A 107 -20.83 -10.27 3.78
N HIS A 108 -19.89 -10.90 4.47
CA HIS A 108 -20.11 -12.19 5.15
C HIS A 108 -20.59 -12.06 6.60
N ARG A 109 -20.86 -10.84 7.07
CA ARG A 109 -21.41 -10.57 8.40
C ARG A 109 -22.94 -10.67 8.41
N SER A 110 -23.49 -11.81 8.02
CA SER A 110 -24.89 -12.15 8.32
C SER A 110 -25.09 -13.66 8.35
N ILE A 111 -25.11 -14.22 9.56
CA ILE A 111 -26.00 -15.30 10.01
C ILE A 111 -25.84 -15.41 11.56
N ASP A 112 -24.66 -15.17 12.12
CA ASP A 112 -24.40 -15.35 13.57
C ASP A 112 -24.69 -14.12 14.47
N GLU A 113 -25.10 -12.97 13.93
CA GLU A 113 -25.45 -11.77 14.72
C GLU A 113 -26.98 -11.56 14.87
N LEU A 114 -27.78 -12.59 14.60
CA LEU A 114 -29.25 -12.57 14.65
C LEU A 114 -29.88 -13.49 15.72
N ASP A 115 -29.10 -13.95 16.72
CA ASP A 115 -29.61 -14.71 17.88
C ASP A 115 -29.43 -13.93 19.20
#